data_AF-A0A661R0P1-F1
#
_entry.id   AF-A0A661R0P1-F1
#
_cell.length_a   1.000
_cell.length_b   1.000
_cell.length_c   1.000
_cell.angle_alpha   90.00
_cell.angle_beta   90.00
_cell.angle_gamma   90.00
#
_symmetry.space_group_name_H-M   'P 1'
#
loop_
_entity.id
_entity.type
_entity.pdbx_description
1 polymer ?
#
loop_
_entity_poly.entity_id
_entity_poly.type
_entity_poly.pdbx_seq_one_letter_code
_entity_poly.pdbx_strand_id
1 'polypeptide(L)'
;MLLPQFDYHEPQTLSEACDIMAEFGDKAKALAGGTDLLVNMKKKLISPQHVVCVDRLAEMKGIRTSGGTVRIGAAEKVADIASSQEISQKVEAVSLGAQN
;
A
#
# COMPACT_ATOMS: atom_id res chain seq x y z
N MET A 1 12.20 -14.54 -15.16
CA MET A 1 12.04 -15.20 -13.84
C MET A 1 10.56 -15.15 -13.48
N LEU A 2 9.93 -16.29 -13.20
CA LEU A 2 8.49 -16.40 -12.94
C LEU A 2 8.19 -16.25 -11.45
N LEU A 3 7.01 -15.70 -11.11
CA LEU A 3 6.52 -15.66 -9.74
C LEU A 3 6.06 -17.07 -9.30
N PRO A 4 6.16 -17.43 -8.00
CA PRO A 4 5.48 -18.59 -7.47
C PRO A 4 3.96 -18.46 -7.67
N GLN A 5 3.23 -19.59 -7.64
CA GLN A 5 1.77 -19.57 -7.71
C GLN A 5 1.19 -18.99 -6.41
N PHE A 6 0.16 -18.15 -6.56
CA PHE A 6 -0.61 -17.58 -5.47
C PHE A 6 -2.03 -17.27 -5.96
N ASP A 7 -2.98 -17.23 -5.02
CA ASP A 7 -4.32 -16.71 -5.28
C ASP A 7 -4.33 -15.20 -5.10
N TYR A 8 -4.97 -14.51 -6.04
CA TYR A 8 -5.07 -13.06 -6.05
C TYR A 8 -6.48 -12.62 -5.66
N HIS A 9 -6.57 -11.77 -4.66
CA HIS A 9 -7.80 -11.22 -4.13
C HIS A 9 -7.87 -9.72 -4.45
N GLU A 10 -9.02 -9.28 -4.94
CA GLU A 10 -9.30 -7.88 -5.26
C GLU A 10 -10.55 -7.38 -4.51
N PRO A 11 -10.42 -7.17 -3.18
CA PRO A 11 -11.54 -6.72 -2.36
C PRO A 11 -12.02 -5.34 -2.82
N GLN A 12 -13.32 -5.11 -2.68
CA GLN A 12 -13.96 -3.84 -3.03
C GLN A 12 -14.06 -2.89 -1.83
N THR A 13 -13.84 -3.39 -0.61
CA THR A 13 -13.92 -2.61 0.64
C THR A 13 -12.75 -2.91 1.56
N LEU A 14 -12.45 -1.98 2.48
CA LEU A 14 -11.44 -2.23 3.51
C LEU A 14 -11.83 -3.36 4.47
N SER A 15 -13.13 -3.52 4.76
CA SER A 15 -13.62 -4.61 5.60
C SER A 15 -13.31 -5.97 4.97
N GLU A 16 -13.65 -6.15 3.69
CA GLU A 16 -13.40 -7.39 2.96
C GLU A 16 -11.90 -7.72 2.90
N ALA A 17 -11.06 -6.70 2.67
CA ALA A 17 -9.61 -6.88 2.73
C ALA A 17 -9.14 -7.38 4.11
N CYS A 18 -9.66 -6.81 5.19
CA CYS A 18 -9.36 -7.24 6.55
C CYS A 18 -9.86 -8.67 6.82
N ASP A 19 -11.05 -9.02 6.35
CA ASP A 19 -11.63 -10.35 6.53
C ASP A 19 -10.77 -11.43 5.83
N ILE A 20 -10.36 -11.19 4.58
CA ILE A 20 -9.46 -12.07 3.83
C ILE A 20 -8.10 -12.20 4.52
N MET A 21 -7.53 -11.08 4.98
CA MET A 21 -6.25 -11.07 5.69
C MET A 21 -6.34 -11.84 7.02
N ALA A 22 -7.47 -11.73 7.73
CA ALA A 22 -7.71 -12.46 8.97
C ALA A 22 -7.94 -13.96 8.72
N GLU A 23 -8.66 -14.33 7.66
CA GLU A 23 -8.92 -15.72 7.27
C GLU A 23 -7.62 -16.47 6.96
N PHE A 24 -6.74 -15.87 6.15
CA PHE A 24 -5.51 -16.53 5.68
C PHE A 24 -4.28 -16.25 6.56
N GLY A 25 -4.35 -15.27 7.46
CA GLY A 25 -3.30 -14.94 8.42
C GLY A 25 -1.93 -14.75 7.77
N ASP A 26 -0.90 -15.42 8.30
CA ASP A 26 0.49 -15.31 7.82
C ASP A 26 0.70 -15.72 6.36
N LYS A 27 -0.26 -16.45 5.77
CA LYS A 27 -0.21 -16.89 4.37
C LYS A 27 -0.65 -15.80 3.39
N ALA A 28 -1.32 -14.74 3.87
CA ALA A 28 -1.74 -13.60 3.08
C ALA A 28 -0.77 -12.42 3.23
N LYS A 29 -0.54 -11.72 2.12
CA LYS A 29 0.18 -10.44 2.11
C LYS A 29 -0.61 -9.40 1.33
N ALA A 30 -0.69 -8.20 1.91
CA ALA A 30 -1.28 -7.05 1.25
C ALA A 30 -0.37 -6.55 0.12
N LEU A 31 -0.96 -6.31 -1.05
CA LEU A 31 -0.31 -5.72 -2.21
C LEU A 31 -0.80 -4.28 -2.41
N ALA A 32 0.10 -3.34 -2.16
CA ALA A 32 -0.04 -1.94 -2.57
C ALA A 32 0.76 -1.71 -3.88
N GLY A 33 1.80 -0.86 -3.86
CA GLY A 33 2.64 -0.57 -5.05
C GLY A 33 3.53 -1.73 -5.53
N GLY A 34 3.70 -2.79 -4.73
CA GLY A 34 4.40 -4.02 -5.15
C GLY A 34 5.94 -3.95 -5.19
N THR A 35 6.55 -2.80 -4.91
CA THR A 35 8.01 -2.59 -4.95
C THR A 35 8.76 -3.51 -3.98
N ASP A 36 8.19 -3.82 -2.82
CA ASP A 36 8.76 -4.77 -1.86
C ASP A 36 8.25 -6.20 -2.11
N LEU A 37 6.92 -6.38 -2.06
CA LEU A 37 6.28 -7.70 -2.10
C LEU A 37 6.65 -8.47 -3.39
N LEU A 38 6.43 -7.87 -4.56
CA LEU A 38 6.65 -8.56 -5.83
C LEU A 38 8.14 -8.78 -6.10
N VAL A 39 9.01 -7.87 -5.67
CA VAL A 39 10.47 -8.03 -5.80
C VAL A 39 10.95 -9.17 -4.91
N ASN A 40 10.48 -9.25 -3.66
CA ASN A 40 10.83 -10.32 -2.74
C ASN A 40 10.29 -11.68 -3.20
N MET A 41 9.09 -11.72 -3.81
CA MET A 41 8.54 -12.93 -4.43
C MET A 41 9.35 -13.37 -5.65
N LYS A 42 9.75 -12.45 -6.54
CA LYS A 42 10.63 -12.75 -7.68
C LYS A 42 11.96 -13.34 -7.22
N LYS A 43 12.53 -12.80 -6.15
CA LYS A 43 13.76 -13.30 -5.51
C LYS A 43 13.56 -14.57 -4.68
N LYS A 44 12.32 -15.07 -4.58
CA LYS A 44 11.93 -16.24 -3.75
C LYS A 44 12.31 -16.10 -2.26
N LEU A 45 12.40 -14.88 -1.75
CA LEU A 45 12.63 -14.62 -0.33
C LEU A 45 11.36 -14.85 0.50
N ILE A 46 10.21 -14.63 -0.13
CA ILE A 46 8.88 -14.90 0.42
C ILE A 46 8.02 -15.56 -0.66
N SER A 47 7.02 -16.34 -0.24
CA SER A 47 6.09 -17.01 -1.16
C SER A 47 4.72 -17.13 -0.49
N PRO A 48 3.99 -16.02 -0.33
CA PRO A 48 2.63 -16.05 0.22
C PRO A 48 1.71 -16.86 -0.70
N GLN A 49 0.74 -17.55 -0.12
CA GLN A 49 -0.27 -18.30 -0.87
C GLN A 49 -1.38 -17.38 -1.36
N HIS A 50 -1.61 -16.26 -0.66
CA HIS A 50 -2.66 -15.29 -0.98
C HIS A 50 -2.08 -13.88 -1.07
N VAL A 51 -2.47 -13.15 -2.10
CA VAL A 51 -2.09 -11.75 -2.32
C VAL A 51 -3.35 -10.91 -2.36
N VAL A 52 -3.47 -9.95 -1.45
CA VAL A 52 -4.67 -9.12 -1.28
C VAL A 52 -4.40 -7.71 -1.77
N CYS A 53 -4.96 -7.33 -2.91
CA CYS A 53 -4.73 -6.02 -3.49
C CYS A 53 -5.49 -4.94 -2.73
N VAL A 54 -4.75 -4.02 -2.10
CA VAL A 54 -5.31 -2.88 -1.36
C VAL A 54 -5.15 -1.57 -2.12
N ASP A 55 -4.37 -1.54 -3.21
CA ASP A 55 -4.18 -0.33 -4.02
C ASP A 55 -5.48 0.13 -4.71
N ARG A 56 -6.49 -0.74 -4.87
CA ARG A 56 -7.76 -0.32 -5.48
C ARG A 56 -8.77 0.27 -4.48
N LEU A 57 -8.49 0.18 -3.19
CA LEU A 57 -9.38 0.68 -2.15
C LEU A 57 -9.25 2.20 -2.03
N ALA A 58 -10.31 2.92 -2.39
CA ALA A 58 -10.34 4.39 -2.29
C ALA A 58 -10.11 4.88 -0.85
N GLU A 59 -10.57 4.12 0.13
CA GLU A 59 -10.37 4.39 1.57
C GLU A 59 -8.90 4.39 2.00
N MET A 60 -8.03 3.70 1.25
CA MET A 60 -6.60 3.60 1.52
C MET A 60 -5.80 4.73 0.85
N LYS A 61 -6.46 5.63 0.13
CA LYS A 61 -5.84 6.69 -0.67
C LYS A 61 -6.21 8.08 -0.19
N GLY A 62 -5.43 9.04 -0.65
CA GLY A 62 -5.65 10.46 -0.50
C GLY A 62 -4.85 11.08 0.63
N ILE A 63 -4.69 12.39 0.50
CA ILE A 63 -4.14 13.28 1.50
C ILE A 63 -5.29 14.14 2.03
N ARG A 64 -5.39 14.26 3.34
CA ARG A 64 -6.42 15.05 4.03
C ARG A 64 -5.76 15.83 5.15
N THR A 65 -6.23 17.05 5.37
CA THR A 65 -5.77 17.83 6.50
C THR A 65 -6.93 18.38 7.31
N SER A 66 -6.76 18.38 8.63
CA SER A 66 -7.76 18.89 9.56
C SER A 66 -7.08 19.18 10.89
N GLY A 67 -7.39 20.33 11.49
CA GLY A 67 -6.94 20.67 12.85
C GLY A 67 -5.42 20.58 13.07
N GLY A 68 -4.62 20.98 12.08
CA GLY A 68 -3.14 20.90 12.17
C GLY A 68 -2.55 19.50 11.95
N THR A 69 -3.39 18.49 11.71
CA THR A 69 -2.95 17.13 11.37
C THR A 69 -3.03 16.89 9.87
N VAL A 70 -2.06 16.13 9.35
CA VAL A 70 -2.07 15.59 8.00
C VAL A 70 -2.28 14.08 8.08
N ARG A 71 -3.30 13.59 7.36
CA ARG A 71 -3.54 12.17 7.16
C ARG A 71 -3.17 11.81 5.72
N ILE A 72 -2.30 10.82 5.58
CA ILE A 72 -1.87 10.26 4.31
C ILE A 72 -2.40 8.83 4.24
N GLY A 73 -3.07 8.48 3.14
CA GLY A 73 -3.52 7.12 2.88
C GLY A 73 -2.34 6.14 2.76
N ALA A 74 -2.47 4.94 3.32
CA ALA A 74 -1.40 3.94 3.29
C ALA A 74 -1.06 3.42 1.88
N ALA A 75 -1.98 3.57 0.93
CA ALA A 75 -1.78 3.26 -0.49
C ALA A 75 -1.57 4.52 -1.35
N GLU A 76 -1.29 5.68 -0.73
CA GLU A 76 -0.91 6.87 -1.48
C GLU A 76 0.46 6.67 -2.14
N LYS A 77 0.58 7.09 -3.40
CA LYS A 77 1.85 6.94 -4.11
C LYS A 77 2.86 7.95 -3.58
N VAL A 78 4.09 7.50 -3.39
CA VAL A 78 5.21 8.38 -3.00
C VAL A 78 5.37 9.56 -3.96
N ALA A 79 5.14 9.36 -5.26
CA ALA A 79 5.17 10.44 -6.25
C ALA A 79 4.09 11.51 -6.04
N ASP A 80 2.89 11.10 -5.60
CA ASP A 80 1.78 12.03 -5.31
C ASP A 80 2.07 12.78 -4.00
N ILE A 81 2.71 12.14 -3.03
CA ILE A 81 3.21 12.78 -1.81
C ILE A 81 4.29 13.82 -2.15
N ALA A 82 5.28 13.45 -2.97
CA ALA A 82 6.41 14.31 -3.36
C ALA A 82 5.99 15.58 -4.12
N SER A 83 4.87 15.51 -4.83
CA SER A 83 4.30 16.61 -5.62
C SER A 83 3.18 17.37 -4.91
N SER A 84 2.77 16.94 -3.71
CA SER A 84 1.69 17.57 -2.96
C SER A 84 2.13 18.89 -2.32
N GLN A 85 1.55 19.99 -2.78
CA GLN A 85 1.76 21.32 -2.19
C GLN A 85 1.29 21.38 -0.73
N GLU A 86 0.26 20.60 -0.38
CA GLU A 86 -0.26 20.55 0.99
C GLU A 86 0.74 19.87 1.94
N ILE A 87 1.42 18.81 1.48
CA ILE A 87 2.47 18.14 2.26
C ILE A 87 3.70 19.04 2.37
N SER A 88 4.15 19.65 1.27
CA SER A 88 5.35 20.49 1.31
C SER A 88 5.19 21.70 2.24
N GLN A 89 3.99 22.27 2.35
CA GLN A 89 3.71 23.41 3.23
C GLN A 89 3.52 23.02 4.70
N LYS A 90 2.95 21.85 4.99
CA LYS A 90 2.58 21.45 6.37
C LYS A 90 3.58 20.50 7.02
N VAL A 91 4.25 19.65 6.22
CA VAL A 91 5.16 18.59 6.68
C VAL A 91 6.31 18.44 5.68
N GLU A 92 7.12 19.48 5.54
CA GLU A 92 8.20 19.58 4.55
C GLU A 92 9.15 18.36 4.55
N ALA A 93 9.54 17.87 5.73
CA ALA A 93 10.41 16.71 5.87
C ALA A 93 9.87 15.46 5.15
N VAL A 94 8.55 15.24 5.15
CA VAL A 94 7.92 14.11 4.43
C VAL A 94 7.97 14.35 2.91
N SER A 95 7.73 15.57 2.46
CA SER A 95 7.83 15.94 1.03
C SER A 95 9.24 15.71 0.50
N LEU A 96 10.27 16.13 1.24
CA LEU A 96 11.67 15.95 0.85
C LEU A 96 12.06 14.48 0.85
N GLY A 97 11.63 13.70 1.85
CA GLY A 97 11.87 12.27 1.90
C GLY A 97 11.29 11.53 0.69
N ALA A 98 10.12 11.95 0.20
CA ALA A 98 9.44 11.35 -0.94
C ALA A 98 10.10 11.66 -2.31
N GLN A 99 11.03 12.61 -2.38
CA GLN A 99 11.73 13.01 -3.61
C GLN A 99 13.06 12.27 -3.84
N ASN A 100 13.57 11.56 -2.84
CA ASN A 100 14.83 10.79 -2.91
C ASN A 100 14.58 9.35 -3.37
#